data_AF-A0A978W3N0-F1
#
_entry.id   AF-A0A978W3N0-F1
#
_cell.length_a   1.000
_cell.length_b   1.000
_cell.length_c   1.000
_cell.angle_alpha   90.00
_cell.angle_beta   90.00
_cell.angle_gamma   90.00
#
_symmetry.space_group_name_H-M   'P 1'
#
loop_
_entity.id
_entity.type
_entity.pdbx_description
1 polymer ?
#
loop_
_entity_poly.entity_id
_entity_poly.type
_entity_poly.pdbx_seq_one_letter_code
_entity_poly.pdbx_strand_id
1 'polypeptide(L)'
;MEDLNWVSSVQVVPQNGTWEYGTRISQDVFATVPRDNCDKYGLCGAYGNCLIGEAPVCQCLKGFKPKGDLMAWSQGCVRNKPFSCQDKHS
;
A
#
# COMPACT_ATOMS: atom_id res chain seq x y z
N MET A 1 -6.40 9.42 -5.30
CA MET A 1 -5.96 10.52 -4.41
C MET A 1 -4.48 10.71 -4.66
N GLU A 2 -4.03 11.93 -4.86
CA GLU A 2 -2.65 12.22 -5.30
C GLU A 2 -1.97 13.09 -4.24
N ASP A 3 -0.83 12.63 -3.73
CA ASP A 3 0.00 13.44 -2.85
C ASP A 3 0.96 14.25 -3.71
N LEU A 4 0.82 15.56 -3.62
CA LEU A 4 1.57 16.52 -4.40
C LEU A 4 2.71 17.06 -3.54
N ASN A 5 3.89 17.23 -4.15
CA ASN A 5 5.03 17.85 -3.48
C ASN A 5 5.50 19.08 -4.25
N TRP A 6 6.02 20.06 -3.52
CA TRP A 6 6.57 21.29 -4.08
C TRP A 6 8.05 21.12 -4.35
N VAL A 7 8.43 21.24 -5.61
CA VAL A 7 9.83 21.21 -6.04
C VAL A 7 10.24 22.62 -6.42
N SER A 8 11.37 23.07 -5.87
CA SER A 8 11.98 24.34 -6.25
C SER A 8 13.22 24.10 -7.08
N SER A 9 13.31 24.77 -8.22
CA SER A 9 14.48 24.74 -9.10
C SER A 9 14.93 26.17 -9.36
N VAL A 10 16.24 26.41 -9.27
CA VAL A 10 16.81 27.71 -9.66
C VAL A 10 16.92 27.73 -11.18
N GLN A 11 16.37 28.77 -11.80
CA GLN A 11 16.44 29.00 -13.23
C GLN A 11 16.96 30.40 -13.51
N VAL A 12 17.67 30.57 -14.62
CA VAL A 12 18.05 31.90 -15.11
C VAL A 12 16.88 32.46 -15.90
N VAL A 13 16.33 33.59 -15.46
CA VAL A 13 15.19 34.26 -16.07
C VAL A 13 15.60 35.63 -16.62
N PRO A 14 15.13 36.02 -17.81
CA PRO A 14 15.42 37.35 -18.36
C PRO A 14 14.54 38.39 -17.65
N GLN A 15 15.16 39.43 -17.08
CA GLN A 15 14.46 40.55 -16.44
C GLN A 15 15.11 41.86 -16.88
N ASN A 16 14.35 42.78 -17.47
CA ASN A 16 14.83 44.10 -17.91
C ASN A 16 16.14 44.11 -18.72
N GLY A 17 16.31 43.13 -19.61
CA GLY A 17 17.50 43.03 -20.48
C GLY A 17 18.75 42.45 -19.80
N THR A 18 18.64 42.01 -18.54
CA THR A 18 19.66 41.24 -17.83
C THR A 18 19.15 39.82 -17.51
N TRP A 19 20.05 38.96 -17.05
CA TRP A 19 19.76 37.59 -16.64
C TRP A 19 19.89 37.47 -15.12
N GLU A 20 18.82 37.10 -14.45
CA GLU A 20 18.79 36.96 -13.00
C GLU A 20 18.44 35.53 -12.60
N TYR A 21 18.91 35.10 -11.43
CA TYR A 21 18.52 33.82 -10.85
C TYR A 21 17.14 33.97 -10.21
N GLY A 22 16.18 33.21 -10.72
CA GLY A 22 14.84 33.08 -10.16
C GLY A 22 14.60 31.67 -9.64
N THR A 23 13.69 31.53 -8.69
CA THR A 23 13.22 30.22 -8.23
C THR A 23 11.93 29.87 -8.99
N ARG A 24 11.95 28.77 -9.74
CA ARG A 24 10.73 28.16 -10.27
C ARG A 24 10.22 27.12 -9.29
N ILE A 25 8.96 27.26 -8.93
CA ILE A 25 8.24 26.29 -8.10
C ILE A 25 7.33 25.49 -9.03
N SER A 26 7.47 24.16 -9.02
CA SER A 26 6.57 23.23 -9.69
C SER A 26 5.90 22.30 -8.68
N GLN A 27 4.70 21.84 -9.04
CA GLN A 27 3.96 20.86 -8.27
C GLN A 27 4.10 19.52 -8.98
N ASP A 28 4.82 18.59 -8.34
CA ASP A 28 5.06 17.26 -8.88
C ASP A 28 4.21 16.24 -8.13
N VAL A 29 3.76 15.20 -8.83
CA VAL A 29 3.04 14.09 -8.21
C VAL A 29 4.05 13.18 -7.52
N PHE A 30 4.02 13.16 -6.19
CA PHE A 30 4.91 12.33 -5.38
C PHE A 30 4.36 10.91 -5.21
N ALA A 31 3.04 10.80 -5.05
CA ALA A 31 2.35 9.53 -4.92
C ALA A 31 0.95 9.60 -5.52
N THR A 32 0.51 8.50 -6.11
CA THR A 32 -0.90 8.27 -6.42
C THR A 32 -1.36 7.06 -5.62
N VAL A 33 -2.59 7.08 -5.10
CA VAL A 33 -3.22 5.92 -4.47
C VAL A 33 -4.61 5.67 -5.05
N PRO A 34 -5.03 4.40 -5.17
CA PRO A 34 -4.26 3.18 -4.88
C PRO A 34 -3.15 2.91 -5.92
N ARG A 35 -1.98 2.44 -5.46
CA ARG A 35 -0.81 2.11 -6.29
C ARG A 35 -0.90 0.71 -6.89
N ASP A 36 -1.51 -0.21 -6.16
CA ASP A 36 -1.61 -1.61 -6.57
C ASP A 36 -2.88 -2.27 -6.04
N ASN A 37 -3.05 -3.56 -6.37
CA ASN A 37 -4.23 -4.31 -5.96
C ASN A 37 -4.33 -4.49 -4.43
N CYS A 38 -3.21 -4.47 -3.70
CA CYS A 38 -3.18 -4.64 -2.25
C CYS A 38 -3.74 -3.43 -1.50
N ASP A 39 -3.75 -2.25 -2.11
CA ASP A 39 -4.41 -1.07 -1.56
C ASP A 39 -5.95 -1.17 -1.60
N LYS A 40 -6.49 -2.15 -2.33
CA LYS A 40 -7.93 -2.42 -2.33
C LYS A 40 -8.34 -3.03 -0.99
N TYR A 41 -9.12 -2.28 -0.22
CA TYR A 41 -9.64 -2.72 1.07
C TYR A 41 -10.30 -4.11 0.98
N GLY A 42 -9.85 -5.01 1.84
CA GLY A 42 -10.41 -6.35 1.98
C GLY A 42 -10.07 -7.35 0.87
N LEU A 43 -9.10 -7.07 -0.01
CA LEU A 43 -8.73 -7.98 -1.12
C LEU A 43 -8.47 -9.42 -0.63
N CYS A 44 -7.66 -9.59 0.42
CA CYS A 44 -7.26 -10.91 0.94
C CYS A 44 -8.11 -11.42 2.11
N GLY A 45 -9.19 -10.72 2.47
CA GLY A 45 -10.05 -11.10 3.59
C GLY A 45 -9.34 -11.14 4.96
N ALA A 46 -10.03 -11.66 5.97
CA ALA A 46 -9.48 -11.76 7.33
C ALA A 46 -8.28 -12.74 7.39
N TYR A 47 -7.23 -12.36 8.14
CA TYR A 47 -6.00 -13.16 8.32
C TYR A 47 -5.26 -13.52 7.01
N GLY A 48 -5.56 -12.83 5.91
CA GLY A 48 -4.81 -12.88 4.67
C GLY A 48 -3.83 -11.71 4.58
N ASN A 49 -2.66 -11.96 4.00
CA ASN A 49 -1.66 -10.96 3.66
C ASN A 49 -1.65 -10.76 2.14
N CYS A 50 -1.48 -9.52 1.69
CA CYS A 50 -1.36 -9.20 0.28
C CYS A 50 0.11 -8.97 -0.09
N LEU A 51 0.63 -9.78 -0.99
CA LEU A 51 2.01 -9.74 -1.44
C LEU A 51 2.05 -9.35 -2.92
N ILE A 52 2.52 -8.15 -3.18
CA ILE A 52 2.64 -7.60 -4.53
C ILE A 52 3.62 -8.46 -5.33
N GLY A 53 3.20 -8.92 -6.51
CA GLY A 53 4.04 -9.71 -7.43
C GLY A 53 4.04 -11.22 -7.20
N GLU A 54 3.36 -11.71 -6.16
CA GLU A 54 3.20 -13.15 -5.91
C GLU A 54 2.00 -13.74 -6.67
N ALA A 55 2.09 -15.03 -7.01
CA ALA A 55 1.01 -15.82 -7.57
C ALA A 55 0.82 -17.09 -6.73
N PRO A 56 -0.12 -17.09 -5.76
CA PRO A 56 -1.19 -16.12 -5.58
C PRO A 56 -0.82 -14.83 -4.83
N VAL A 57 -1.50 -13.73 -5.17
CA VAL A 57 -1.31 -12.40 -4.55
C VAL A 57 -1.69 -12.38 -3.06
N CYS A 58 -2.61 -13.24 -2.65
CA CYS A 58 -3.06 -13.36 -1.27
C CYS A 58 -2.56 -14.65 -0.66
N GLN A 59 -1.94 -14.55 0.52
CA GLN A 59 -1.42 -15.69 1.27
C GLN A 59 -1.90 -15.64 2.72
N CYS A 60 -2.22 -16.79 3.30
CA CYS A 60 -2.63 -16.84 4.70
C CYS A 60 -1.44 -16.60 5.63
N LEU A 61 -1.67 -15.87 6.72
CA LEU A 61 -0.68 -15.74 7.79
C LEU A 61 -0.26 -17.11 8.33
N LYS A 62 0.96 -17.20 8.87
CA LYS A 62 1.48 -18.44 9.46
C LYS A 62 0.51 -18.97 10.53
N GLY A 63 0.13 -20.25 10.41
CA GLY A 63 -0.82 -20.90 11.32
C GLY A 63 -2.28 -20.78 10.88
N PHE A 64 -2.55 -20.21 9.70
CA PHE A 64 -3.86 -20.16 9.07
C PHE A 64 -3.85 -20.90 7.72
N LYS A 65 -5.04 -21.28 7.25
CA LYS A 65 -5.31 -21.89 5.95
C LYS A 65 -6.49 -21.20 5.27
N PRO A 66 -6.63 -21.28 3.93
CA PRO A 66 -7.77 -20.71 3.23
C PRO A 66 -9.09 -21.25 3.78
N LYS A 67 -10.10 -20.38 3.92
CA LYS A 67 -11.44 -20.77 4.37
C LYS A 67 -12.20 -21.61 3.32
N GLY A 68 -11.89 -21.40 2.04
CA GLY A 68 -12.52 -22.06 0.91
C GLY A 68 -11.54 -22.25 -0.24
N ASP A 69 -12.03 -22.12 -1.46
CA ASP A 69 -11.19 -22.18 -2.66
C ASP A 69 -10.14 -21.06 -2.63
N LEU A 70 -8.93 -21.38 -3.09
CA LEU A 70 -7.80 -20.46 -3.14
C LEU A 70 -8.20 -19.19 -3.92
N MET A 71 -9.01 -19.30 -4.97
CA MET A 71 -9.40 -18.12 -5.76
C MET A 71 -10.43 -17.19 -5.08
N ALA A 72 -11.02 -17.60 -3.95
CA ALA A 72 -12.00 -16.83 -3.19
C ALA A 72 -11.35 -16.02 -2.06
N TRP A 73 -10.35 -15.20 -2.39
CA TRP A 73 -9.51 -14.45 -1.42
C TRP A 73 -10.30 -13.62 -0.41
N SER A 74 -11.43 -13.05 -0.82
CA SER A 74 -12.29 -12.24 0.04
C SER A 74 -12.88 -13.03 1.23
N GLN A 75 -12.88 -14.36 1.18
CA GLN A 75 -13.29 -15.20 2.32
C GLN A 75 -12.24 -15.28 3.44
N GLY A 76 -11.00 -14.90 3.14
CA GLY A 76 -9.89 -14.90 4.07
C GLY A 76 -9.47 -16.30 4.52
N CYS A 77 -8.82 -16.34 5.68
CA CYS A 77 -8.19 -17.53 6.23
C CYS A 77 -8.77 -17.89 7.61
N VAL A 78 -8.66 -19.15 7.97
CA VAL A 78 -9.06 -19.70 9.28
C VAL A 78 -7.86 -20.33 9.98
N ARG A 79 -7.85 -20.33 11.31
CA ARG A 79 -6.75 -20.96 12.06
C ARG A 79 -6.65 -22.45 11.72
N ASN A 80 -5.42 -22.95 11.67
CA ASN A 80 -5.15 -24.38 11.48
C ASN A 80 -5.56 -25.21 12.69
N LYS A 81 -5.47 -24.64 13.88
CA LYS A 81 -5.84 -25.26 15.15
C LYS A 81 -6.77 -24.33 15.93
N PRO A 82 -7.82 -24.87 16.58
CA PRO A 82 -8.61 -24.07 17.51
C PRO A 82 -7.72 -23.57 18.65
N PHE A 83 -8.01 -22.38 19.15
CA PHE A 83 -7.39 -21.90 20.38
C PHE A 83 -8.06 -22.61 21.56
N SER A 84 -7.28 -23.19 22.48
CA SER A 84 -7.81 -23.54 23.79
C SER A 84 -7.44 -22.44 24.77
N CYS A 85 -8.45 -21.74 25.30
CA CYS A 85 -8.26 -20.98 26.53
C CYS A 85 -8.12 -22.01 27.64
N GLN A 86 -6.90 -22.28 28.09
CA GLN A 86 -6.73 -22.78 29.45
C GLN A 86 -6.78 -21.55 30.34
N ASP A 87 -7.91 -21.34 31.01
CA ASP A 87 -8.02 -20.33 32.06
C ASP A 87 -7.04 -20.70 33.18
N LYS A 88 -5.80 -20.25 33.05
CA LYS A 88 -4.89 -20.16 34.19
C LYS A 88 -5.22 -18.86 34.89
N HIS A 89 -6.30 -18.90 35.66
CA HIS A 89 -6.41 -18.02 36.81
C HIS A 89 -5.34 -18.50 37.79
N SER A 90 -4.18 -17.86 37.75
CA SER A 90 -3.08 -18.00 38.71
C SER A 90 -3.04 -16.76 39.59
#